data_AF-A0A660Y8M2-F1
#
_entry.id   AF-A0A660Y8M2-F1
#
_cell.length_a   1.000
_cell.length_b   1.000
_cell.length_c   1.000
_cell.angle_alpha   90.00
_cell.angle_beta   90.00
_cell.angle_gamma   90.00
#
_symmetry.space_group_name_H-M   'P 1'
#
loop_
_entity.id
_entity.type
_entity.pdbx_description
1 polymer ?
#
loop_
_entity_poly.entity_id
_entity_poly.type
_entity_poly.pdbx_seq_one_letter_code
_entity_poly.pdbx_strand_id
1 'polypeptide(L)'
;MLTHHLLDRSLKRLRDADARRKEAFDRGDWKAYIASVRRHIREAFGEMPFGKDGGPLNLRLVSTFETPHCRIENVLFESFPGWQVNASVFVPHSPGPFPAVVIPVGHSGKHYANYQIPAQAFAKLGYLAVLFDPPGQDSEKKPGNDHFSDGVRTFLTGCSSQRYFVLDALRCIDYLETREDVDLSHGVGMTGVSGGGQTTLFATLFDARIACQGPSCCLCRMADHPVGDAYATCAESMWSGRIAAGVDETDILLAGIPTPTLYMAGKQDEVFQIEWSRALAQTVGECFALAGIEDRFRFFEDEGGHAYTLAQVAQFAAWMNRWMRKDPERAVPHLDPEAFAMLDYEMLKCRPAPEENMFTLNRAIARDLKFSRDPKPEREAVRQAIQRVIGAPTHAGQWEESAPFQLWMQNYHEVLFTTEQFEIPATLLSPVEKPLTGSGKWIVYMDDQGRRNALESWGPAARLSQMTERDADVPHPTVLAP
;
A
#
# COMPACT_ATOMS: atom_id res chain seq x y z
N MET A 1 6.41 -5.22 -28.11
CA MET A 1 5.22 -5.01 -27.24
C MET A 1 5.43 -3.93 -26.18
N LEU A 2 4.45 -3.03 -26.00
CA LEU A 2 4.47 -1.94 -24.99
C LEU A 2 4.76 -2.43 -23.56
N THR A 3 4.17 -3.56 -23.14
CA THR A 3 4.38 -4.11 -21.80
C THR A 3 5.85 -4.40 -21.53
N HIS A 4 6.56 -5.08 -22.43
CA HIS A 4 7.99 -5.35 -22.28
C HIS A 4 8.81 -4.06 -22.22
N HIS A 5 8.49 -3.08 -23.06
CA HIS A 5 9.16 -1.78 -23.03
C HIS A 5 9.00 -1.07 -21.67
N LEU A 6 7.79 -1.11 -21.07
CA LEU A 6 7.54 -0.54 -19.74
C LEU A 6 8.27 -1.30 -18.63
N LEU A 7 8.34 -2.62 -18.72
CA LEU A 7 9.08 -3.46 -17.78
C LEU A 7 10.59 -3.17 -17.87
N ASP A 8 11.18 -3.17 -19.07
CA ASP A 8 12.59 -2.88 -19.29
C ASP A 8 12.97 -1.48 -18.79
N ARG A 9 12.13 -0.48 -19.08
CA ARG A 9 12.28 0.88 -18.59
C ARG A 9 12.25 0.93 -17.07
N SER A 10 11.33 0.20 -16.43
CA SER A 10 11.18 0.16 -14.97
C SER A 10 12.37 -0.53 -14.31
N LEU A 11 12.77 -1.70 -14.81
CA LEU A 11 13.94 -2.44 -14.33
C LEU A 11 15.23 -1.63 -14.49
N LYS A 12 15.37 -0.87 -15.59
CA LYS A 12 16.51 0.05 -15.74
C LYS A 12 16.51 1.11 -14.64
N ARG A 13 15.36 1.73 -14.33
CA ARG A 13 15.26 2.76 -13.29
C ARG A 13 15.62 2.22 -11.90
N LEU A 14 15.21 1.00 -11.59
CA LEU A 14 15.55 0.32 -10.34
C LEU A 14 17.05 0.02 -10.25
N ARG A 15 17.67 -0.52 -11.33
CA ARG A 15 19.14 -0.71 -11.38
C ARG A 15 19.91 0.60 -11.22
N ASP A 16 19.46 1.66 -11.89
CA ASP A 16 20.08 2.99 -11.74
C ASP A 16 19.93 3.51 -10.30
N ALA A 17 18.83 3.18 -9.62
CA ALA A 17 18.58 3.57 -8.22
C ALA A 17 19.50 2.82 -7.25
N ASP A 18 19.69 1.52 -7.44
CA ASP A 18 20.63 0.71 -6.67
C ASP A 18 22.05 1.26 -6.74
N ALA A 19 22.49 1.64 -7.95
CA ALA A 19 23.80 2.27 -8.14
C ALA A 19 23.92 3.61 -7.38
N ARG A 20 22.88 4.47 -7.44
CA ARG A 20 22.84 5.74 -6.70
C ARG A 20 22.87 5.54 -5.19
N ARG A 21 22.09 4.57 -4.67
CA ARG A 21 22.09 4.22 -3.24
C ARG A 21 23.50 3.82 -2.83
N LYS A 22 24.09 2.84 -3.53
CA LYS A 22 25.43 2.34 -3.22
C LYS A 22 26.46 3.47 -3.20
N GLU A 23 26.49 4.29 -4.24
CA GLU A 23 27.40 5.43 -4.33
C GLU A 23 27.22 6.42 -3.16
N ALA A 24 25.98 6.72 -2.77
CA ALA A 24 25.70 7.63 -1.66
C ALA A 24 26.21 7.08 -0.31
N PHE A 25 26.06 5.78 -0.06
CA PHE A 25 26.59 5.16 1.16
C PHE A 25 28.12 5.07 1.14
N ASP A 26 28.72 4.65 0.02
CA ASP A 26 30.18 4.54 -0.12
C ASP A 26 30.89 5.89 0.06
N ARG A 27 30.27 6.99 -0.40
CA ARG A 27 30.82 8.36 -0.27
C ARG A 27 30.50 9.04 1.06
N GLY A 28 29.63 8.46 1.89
CA GLY A 28 29.16 9.09 3.13
C GLY A 28 28.03 10.13 2.96
N ASP A 29 27.49 10.28 1.74
CA ASP A 29 26.40 11.21 1.38
C ASP A 29 24.99 10.61 1.65
N TRP A 30 24.92 9.43 2.27
CA TRP A 30 23.69 8.67 2.51
C TRP A 30 22.58 9.46 3.22
N LYS A 31 22.94 10.46 4.06
CA LYS A 31 21.95 11.33 4.73
C LYS A 31 21.12 12.12 3.72
N ALA A 32 21.76 12.68 2.69
CA ALA A 32 21.08 13.44 1.65
C ALA A 32 20.21 12.51 0.77
N TYR A 33 20.73 11.31 0.49
CA TYR A 33 19.97 10.28 -0.23
C TYR A 33 18.69 9.88 0.51
N ILE A 34 18.80 9.48 1.78
CA ILE A 34 17.64 9.13 2.62
C ILE A 34 16.66 10.30 2.77
N ALA A 35 17.16 11.53 2.93
CA ALA A 35 16.30 12.71 3.00
C ALA A 35 15.48 12.90 1.70
N SER A 36 16.05 12.57 0.54
CA SER A 36 15.34 12.61 -0.73
C SER A 36 14.23 11.55 -0.83
N VAL A 37 14.49 10.33 -0.31
CA VAL A 37 13.51 9.23 -0.25
C VAL A 37 12.35 9.63 0.68
N ARG A 38 12.66 10.12 1.88
CA ARG A 38 11.64 10.62 2.84
C ARG A 38 10.79 11.74 2.24
N ARG A 39 11.41 12.68 1.55
CA ARG A 39 10.69 13.79 0.89
C ARG A 39 9.72 13.24 -0.16
N HIS A 40 10.17 12.34 -1.03
CA HIS A 40 9.31 11.75 -2.05
C HIS A 40 8.12 10.99 -1.45
N ILE A 41 8.33 10.23 -0.38
CA ILE A 41 7.27 9.51 0.34
C ILE A 41 6.27 10.50 0.97
N ARG A 42 6.75 11.55 1.63
CA ARG A 42 5.87 12.58 2.23
C ARG A 42 5.03 13.30 1.18
N GLU A 43 5.63 13.66 0.05
CA GLU A 43 4.92 14.25 -1.09
C GLU A 43 3.83 13.31 -1.63
N ALA A 44 4.13 12.01 -1.73
CA ALA A 44 3.18 11.00 -2.22
C ALA A 44 2.01 10.74 -1.25
N PHE A 45 2.22 10.85 0.05
CA PHE A 45 1.18 10.64 1.06
C PHE A 45 0.31 11.88 1.26
N GLY A 46 0.86 13.06 0.98
CA GLY A 46 0.22 14.34 1.23
C GLY A 46 0.15 14.67 2.72
N GLU A 47 -0.86 15.44 3.12
CA GLU A 47 -1.03 15.84 4.51
C GLU A 47 -1.37 14.65 5.42
N MET A 48 -0.65 14.52 6.54
CA MET A 48 -0.84 13.47 7.54
C MET A 48 -1.12 14.13 8.89
N PRO A 49 -2.40 14.38 9.25
CA PRO A 49 -2.75 15.10 10.48
C PRO A 49 -2.70 14.14 11.69
N PHE A 50 -1.60 14.17 12.44
CA PHE A 50 -1.43 13.42 13.70
C PHE A 50 -0.68 14.28 14.74
N GLY A 51 -0.56 13.78 15.96
CA GLY A 51 -0.01 14.51 17.09
C GLY A 51 -0.76 15.83 17.31
N LYS A 52 0.01 16.92 17.45
CA LYS A 52 -0.54 18.28 17.62
C LYS A 52 -1.43 18.74 16.44
N ASP A 53 -1.22 18.21 15.25
CA ASP A 53 -1.92 18.61 14.02
C ASP A 53 -3.11 17.69 13.71
N GLY A 54 -3.32 16.62 14.50
CA GLY A 54 -4.36 15.61 14.27
C GLY A 54 -5.77 15.99 14.73
N GLY A 55 -5.93 17.08 15.48
CA GLY A 55 -7.23 17.46 16.05
C GLY A 55 -7.78 16.44 17.07
N PRO A 56 -9.04 16.60 17.50
CA PRO A 56 -9.64 15.75 18.53
C PRO A 56 -9.74 14.29 18.06
N LEU A 57 -9.41 13.35 18.95
CA LEU A 57 -9.55 11.92 18.70
C LEU A 57 -11.00 11.43 18.66
N ASN A 58 -11.95 12.17 19.23
CA ASN A 58 -13.35 11.70 19.37
C ASN A 58 -13.44 10.28 19.96
N LEU A 59 -12.65 10.04 21.02
CA LEU A 59 -12.46 8.73 21.64
C LEU A 59 -13.75 8.22 22.32
N ARG A 60 -14.07 6.95 22.07
CA ARG A 60 -15.17 6.22 22.70
C ARG A 60 -14.74 4.81 23.08
N LEU A 61 -14.85 4.46 24.36
CA LEU A 61 -14.79 3.07 24.82
C LEU A 61 -16.06 2.33 24.35
N VAL A 62 -15.87 1.18 23.71
CA VAL A 62 -16.96 0.35 23.16
C VAL A 62 -17.27 -0.83 24.07
N SER A 63 -16.25 -1.57 24.48
CA SER A 63 -16.41 -2.75 25.33
C SER A 63 -15.11 -3.12 26.05
N THR A 64 -15.25 -3.91 27.11
CA THR A 64 -14.12 -4.42 27.88
C THR A 64 -14.33 -5.90 28.17
N PHE A 65 -13.27 -6.71 28.03
CA PHE A 65 -13.30 -8.14 28.31
C PHE A 65 -12.07 -8.55 29.12
N GLU A 66 -12.22 -9.52 30.02
CA GLU A 66 -11.10 -10.13 30.73
C GLU A 66 -10.70 -11.44 30.04
N THR A 67 -9.39 -11.67 29.92
CA THR A 67 -8.80 -12.92 29.42
C THR A 67 -7.77 -13.43 30.43
N PRO A 68 -7.27 -14.67 30.34
CA PRO A 68 -6.21 -15.16 31.22
C PRO A 68 -4.89 -14.36 31.17
N HIS A 69 -4.65 -13.59 30.11
CA HIS A 69 -3.37 -12.90 29.88
C HIS A 69 -3.44 -11.39 30.03
N CYS A 70 -4.63 -10.80 29.83
CA CYS A 70 -4.82 -9.36 29.73
C CYS A 70 -6.29 -8.96 29.84
N ARG A 71 -6.52 -7.66 30.06
CA ARG A 71 -7.80 -7.01 29.82
C ARG A 71 -7.80 -6.45 28.40
N ILE A 72 -8.88 -6.67 27.66
CA ILE A 72 -9.07 -6.11 26.32
C ILE A 72 -10.02 -4.94 26.43
N GLU A 73 -9.62 -3.79 25.89
CA GLU A 73 -10.44 -2.60 25.74
C GLU A 73 -10.63 -2.30 24.25
N ASN A 74 -11.87 -2.36 23.77
CA ASN A 74 -12.19 -1.96 22.42
C ASN A 74 -12.56 -0.49 22.40
N VAL A 75 -11.88 0.30 21.57
CA VAL A 75 -12.07 1.74 21.48
C VAL A 75 -12.25 2.17 20.03
N LEU A 76 -13.06 3.20 19.84
CA LEU A 76 -13.17 3.93 18.58
C LEU A 76 -12.58 5.32 18.78
N PHE A 77 -11.79 5.76 17.82
CA PHE A 77 -11.31 7.13 17.71
C PHE A 77 -11.11 7.46 16.23
N GLU A 78 -10.85 8.73 15.92
CA GLU A 78 -10.76 9.22 14.56
C GLU A 78 -9.32 9.49 14.12
N SER A 79 -9.00 9.04 12.90
CA SER A 79 -7.73 9.38 12.24
C SER A 79 -7.87 10.52 11.24
N PHE A 80 -8.93 10.51 10.44
CA PHE A 80 -9.49 11.68 9.77
C PHE A 80 -10.85 12.01 10.37
N PRO A 81 -11.34 13.26 10.27
CA PRO A 81 -12.69 13.60 10.71
C PRO A 81 -13.74 12.63 10.16
N GLY A 82 -14.48 11.97 11.06
CA GLY A 82 -15.49 10.95 10.74
C GLY A 82 -14.96 9.56 10.37
N TRP A 83 -13.67 9.41 10.03
CA TRP A 83 -13.05 8.11 9.77
C TRP A 83 -12.65 7.43 11.08
N GLN A 84 -13.27 6.29 11.39
CA GLN A 84 -13.06 5.62 12.66
C GLN A 84 -12.01 4.50 12.58
N VAL A 85 -11.09 4.53 13.54
CA VAL A 85 -10.15 3.46 13.88
C VAL A 85 -10.80 2.60 14.96
N ASN A 86 -11.01 1.31 14.67
CA ASN A 86 -11.57 0.32 15.59
C ASN A 86 -10.45 -0.45 16.31
N ALA A 87 -9.83 0.17 17.30
CA ALA A 87 -8.72 -0.43 18.02
C ALA A 87 -9.18 -1.39 19.13
N SER A 88 -8.49 -2.52 19.25
CA SER A 88 -8.52 -3.43 20.40
C SER A 88 -7.20 -3.30 21.16
N VAL A 89 -7.28 -2.91 22.41
CA VAL A 89 -6.14 -2.60 23.28
C VAL A 89 -5.99 -3.70 24.31
N PHE A 90 -4.87 -4.40 24.28
CA PHE A 90 -4.55 -5.51 25.18
C PHE A 90 -3.70 -4.96 26.32
N VAL A 91 -4.35 -4.77 27.48
CA VAL A 91 -3.78 -4.16 28.68
C VAL A 91 -3.26 -5.26 29.62
N PRO A 92 -1.96 -5.26 29.99
CA PRO A 92 -1.42 -6.24 30.92
C PRO A 92 -2.13 -6.22 32.28
N HIS A 93 -2.21 -7.37 32.95
CA HIS A 93 -2.72 -7.44 34.33
C HIS A 93 -1.73 -6.97 35.39
N SER A 94 -0.44 -6.86 35.04
CA SER A 94 0.56 -6.29 35.93
C SER A 94 0.27 -4.81 36.21
N PRO A 95 0.75 -4.23 37.32
CA PRO A 95 0.66 -2.78 37.54
C PRO A 95 1.45 -2.01 36.46
N GLY A 96 0.88 -0.90 35.98
CA GLY A 96 1.53 0.03 35.06
C GLY A 96 2.45 1.05 35.75
N PRO A 97 2.93 2.08 35.02
CA PRO A 97 2.62 2.35 33.62
C PRO A 97 3.32 1.37 32.66
N PHE A 98 2.69 1.12 31.51
CA PHE A 98 3.15 0.13 30.54
C PHE A 98 3.93 0.77 29.39
N PRO A 99 5.08 0.22 28.96
CA PRO A 99 5.51 0.51 27.59
C PRO A 99 4.47 0.00 26.59
N ALA A 100 4.40 0.62 25.43
CA ALA A 100 3.41 0.28 24.43
C ALA A 100 4.01 -0.23 23.12
N VAL A 101 3.24 -1.09 22.45
CA VAL A 101 3.50 -1.54 21.08
C VAL A 101 2.25 -1.35 20.23
N VAL A 102 2.41 -0.72 19.07
CA VAL A 102 1.36 -0.64 18.05
C VAL A 102 1.59 -1.76 17.03
N ILE A 103 0.52 -2.49 16.72
CA ILE A 103 0.55 -3.65 15.83
C ILE A 103 -0.40 -3.38 14.66
N PRO A 104 0.06 -2.73 13.57
CA PRO A 104 -0.77 -2.58 12.38
C PRO A 104 -1.12 -3.94 11.77
N VAL A 105 -2.38 -4.09 11.37
CA VAL A 105 -2.87 -5.30 10.68
C VAL A 105 -2.61 -5.16 9.17
N GLY A 106 -2.19 -6.25 8.53
CA GLY A 106 -1.97 -6.33 7.08
C GLY A 106 -3.26 -6.62 6.32
N HIS A 107 -3.19 -7.37 5.21
CA HIS A 107 -4.36 -7.71 4.37
C HIS A 107 -5.29 -8.75 5.01
N SER A 108 -5.87 -8.41 6.16
CA SER A 108 -6.67 -9.31 6.99
C SER A 108 -7.47 -8.53 8.03
N GLY A 109 -8.28 -9.23 8.84
CA GLY A 109 -8.89 -8.67 10.04
C GLY A 109 -8.04 -8.88 11.29
N LYS A 110 -8.15 -7.96 12.26
CA LYS A 110 -7.46 -8.06 13.57
C LYS A 110 -7.78 -9.33 14.36
N HIS A 111 -8.87 -10.02 14.01
CA HIS A 111 -9.31 -11.26 14.65
C HIS A 111 -8.56 -12.51 14.16
N TYR A 112 -7.67 -12.41 13.19
CA TYR A 112 -6.88 -13.57 12.76
C TYR A 112 -5.67 -13.83 13.67
N ALA A 113 -5.20 -15.08 13.67
CA ALA A 113 -4.14 -15.58 14.56
C ALA A 113 -2.86 -14.74 14.50
N ASN A 114 -2.46 -14.30 13.30
CA ASN A 114 -1.28 -13.44 13.06
C ASN A 114 -1.31 -12.09 13.78
N TYR A 115 -2.42 -11.71 14.40
CA TYR A 115 -2.63 -10.40 14.99
C TYR A 115 -3.01 -10.49 16.47
N GLN A 116 -4.09 -11.21 16.78
CA GLN A 116 -4.56 -11.30 18.16
C GLN A 116 -3.68 -12.18 19.05
N ILE A 117 -2.98 -13.20 18.52
CA ILE A 117 -2.04 -14.00 19.33
C ILE A 117 -0.80 -13.17 19.70
N PRO A 118 -0.11 -12.49 18.76
CA PRO A 118 0.95 -11.55 19.09
C PRO A 118 0.54 -10.47 20.09
N ALA A 119 -0.65 -9.88 19.94
CA ALA A 119 -1.14 -8.85 20.87
C ALA A 119 -1.32 -9.40 22.30
N GLN A 120 -1.91 -10.60 22.45
CA GLN A 120 -2.00 -11.29 23.74
C GLN A 120 -0.62 -11.59 24.33
N ALA A 121 0.32 -12.04 23.50
CA ALA A 121 1.68 -12.37 23.93
C ALA A 121 2.47 -11.13 24.37
N PHE A 122 2.37 -10.00 23.67
CA PHE A 122 2.96 -8.74 24.13
C PHE A 122 2.37 -8.28 25.46
N ALA A 123 1.05 -8.38 25.63
CA ALA A 123 0.39 -8.07 26.90
C ALA A 123 0.88 -8.99 28.04
N LYS A 124 1.04 -10.29 27.77
CA LYS A 124 1.64 -11.24 28.71
C LYS A 124 3.07 -10.88 29.12
N LEU A 125 3.83 -10.27 28.20
CA LEU A 125 5.20 -9.78 28.44
C LEU A 125 5.25 -8.41 29.13
N GLY A 126 4.10 -7.80 29.45
CA GLY A 126 4.00 -6.51 30.14
C GLY A 126 4.05 -5.30 29.22
N TYR A 127 3.73 -5.46 27.94
CA TYR A 127 3.56 -4.39 26.98
C TYR A 127 2.09 -4.15 26.69
N LEU A 128 1.61 -2.91 26.77
CA LEU A 128 0.27 -2.59 26.28
C LEU A 128 0.29 -2.64 24.75
N ALA A 129 -0.52 -3.52 24.16
CA ALA A 129 -0.54 -3.75 22.72
C ALA A 129 -1.80 -3.15 22.08
N VAL A 130 -1.63 -2.33 21.04
CA VAL A 130 -2.75 -1.74 20.29
C VAL A 130 -2.84 -2.40 18.92
N LEU A 131 -3.99 -3.00 18.64
CA LEU A 131 -4.29 -3.69 17.39
C LEU A 131 -5.51 -3.03 16.73
N PHE A 132 -5.49 -2.78 15.42
CA PHE A 132 -6.60 -2.12 14.73
C PHE A 132 -6.76 -2.68 13.31
N ASP A 133 -7.98 -2.64 12.76
CA ASP A 133 -8.20 -3.13 11.40
C ASP A 133 -7.62 -2.18 10.33
N PRO A 134 -7.11 -2.73 9.21
CA PRO A 134 -6.76 -1.93 8.05
C PRO A 134 -8.02 -1.41 7.35
N PRO A 135 -7.90 -0.42 6.45
CA PRO A 135 -8.89 -0.20 5.40
C PRO A 135 -9.15 -1.49 4.59
N GLY A 136 -10.41 -1.94 4.51
CA GLY A 136 -10.79 -3.09 3.70
C GLY A 136 -10.35 -4.45 4.28
N GLN A 137 -10.37 -5.50 3.47
CA GLN A 137 -9.83 -6.85 3.76
C GLN A 137 -10.29 -7.53 5.05
N ASP A 138 -11.32 -8.37 4.96
CA ASP A 138 -11.94 -9.13 6.06
C ASP A 138 -12.14 -8.44 7.43
N SER A 139 -12.06 -7.11 7.44
CA SER A 139 -12.21 -6.26 8.62
C SER A 139 -13.64 -5.76 8.81
N GLU A 140 -13.85 -4.97 9.87
CA GLU A 140 -15.10 -4.21 10.03
C GLU A 140 -15.20 -3.02 9.06
N LYS A 141 -14.09 -2.63 8.41
CA LYS A 141 -13.97 -1.43 7.57
C LYS A 141 -14.10 -1.75 6.07
N LYS A 142 -14.93 -2.71 5.67
CA LYS A 142 -15.07 -3.15 4.26
C LYS A 142 -15.66 -2.08 3.31
N PRO A 143 -16.78 -1.40 3.63
CA PRO A 143 -17.44 -0.55 2.64
C PRO A 143 -16.56 0.63 2.19
N GLY A 144 -16.34 0.75 0.88
CA GLY A 144 -15.61 1.88 0.28
C GLY A 144 -14.12 1.97 0.63
N ASN A 145 -13.53 0.86 1.08
CA ASN A 145 -12.12 0.75 1.47
C ASN A 145 -11.40 -0.42 0.79
N ASP A 146 -11.96 -0.98 -0.29
CA ASP A 146 -11.30 -2.09 -0.97
C ASP A 146 -9.99 -1.60 -1.60
N HIS A 147 -8.86 -2.13 -1.16
CA HIS A 147 -7.56 -1.59 -1.57
C HIS A 147 -7.26 -1.77 -3.06
N PHE A 148 -7.86 -2.73 -3.76
CA PHE A 148 -7.69 -2.89 -5.21
C PHE A 148 -8.57 -1.93 -6.01
N SER A 149 -9.81 -1.70 -5.59
CA SER A 149 -10.79 -0.90 -6.35
C SER A 149 -10.94 0.55 -5.87
N ASP A 150 -10.84 0.80 -4.58
CA ASP A 150 -10.85 2.13 -3.97
C ASP A 150 -9.44 2.71 -3.84
N GLY A 151 -8.44 1.87 -3.54
CA GLY A 151 -7.04 2.30 -3.38
C GLY A 151 -6.48 2.96 -4.64
N VAL A 152 -6.69 2.37 -5.82
CA VAL A 152 -6.23 2.94 -7.10
C VAL A 152 -6.85 4.31 -7.42
N ARG A 153 -8.02 4.64 -6.86
CA ARG A 153 -8.68 5.93 -7.10
C ARG A 153 -7.90 7.09 -6.48
N THR A 154 -7.09 6.83 -5.46
CA THR A 154 -6.25 7.84 -4.80
C THR A 154 -5.16 8.37 -5.73
N PHE A 155 -4.74 7.59 -6.74
CA PHE A 155 -3.76 8.05 -7.73
C PHE A 155 -4.27 9.27 -8.53
N LEU A 156 -5.59 9.36 -8.76
CA LEU A 156 -6.22 10.47 -9.50
C LEU A 156 -6.26 11.79 -8.72
N THR A 157 -6.19 11.72 -7.39
CA THR A 157 -6.10 12.88 -6.49
C THR A 157 -4.67 13.18 -6.07
N GLY A 158 -3.70 12.39 -6.55
CA GLY A 158 -2.28 12.61 -6.32
C GLY A 158 -1.78 12.09 -4.97
N CYS A 159 -2.56 11.26 -4.28
CA CYS A 159 -2.18 10.66 -3.00
C CYS A 159 -1.99 9.15 -3.13
N SER A 160 -1.13 8.56 -2.30
CA SER A 160 -1.10 7.11 -2.08
C SER A 160 -2.22 6.71 -1.12
N SER A 161 -2.87 5.56 -1.37
CA SER A 161 -3.83 4.96 -0.43
C SER A 161 -3.18 4.47 0.87
N GLN A 162 -1.85 4.28 0.90
CA GLN A 162 -1.11 3.91 2.10
C GLN A 162 -1.25 4.92 3.24
N ARG A 163 -1.61 6.17 2.92
CA ARG A 163 -1.87 7.21 3.91
C ARG A 163 -2.95 6.82 4.92
N TYR A 164 -3.98 6.08 4.52
CA TYR A 164 -5.08 5.68 5.43
C TYR A 164 -4.60 4.64 6.45
N PHE A 165 -3.81 3.67 5.99
CA PHE A 165 -3.20 2.64 6.85
C PHE A 165 -2.23 3.27 7.86
N VAL A 166 -1.35 4.16 7.37
CA VAL A 166 -0.33 4.80 8.19
C VAL A 166 -0.93 5.79 9.16
N LEU A 167 -1.94 6.58 8.76
CA LEU A 167 -2.53 7.54 9.69
C LEU A 167 -3.29 6.85 10.82
N ASP A 168 -3.97 5.73 10.56
CA ASP A 168 -4.58 4.91 11.62
C ASP A 168 -3.50 4.44 12.63
N ALA A 169 -2.32 4.02 12.15
CA ALA A 169 -1.20 3.64 13.00
C ALA A 169 -0.65 4.82 13.84
N LEU A 170 -0.48 6.00 13.23
CA LEU A 170 0.02 7.19 13.91
C LEU A 170 -0.97 7.70 14.96
N ARG A 171 -2.27 7.62 14.67
CA ARG A 171 -3.35 8.03 15.58
C ARG A 171 -3.54 7.05 16.74
N CYS A 172 -3.11 5.79 16.60
CA CYS A 172 -2.94 4.90 17.74
C CYS A 172 -1.91 5.44 18.75
N ILE A 173 -0.84 6.10 18.29
CA ILE A 173 0.16 6.72 19.19
C ILE A 173 -0.45 7.92 19.91
N ASP A 174 -1.23 8.75 19.22
CA ASP A 174 -1.96 9.86 19.83
C ASP A 174 -2.97 9.37 20.88
N TYR A 175 -3.64 8.25 20.62
CA TYR A 175 -4.49 7.60 21.60
C TYR A 175 -3.70 7.17 22.84
N LEU A 176 -2.52 6.58 22.67
CA LEU A 176 -1.66 6.18 23.79
C LEU A 176 -1.23 7.38 24.65
N GLU A 177 -1.04 8.57 24.07
CA GLU A 177 -0.75 9.81 24.82
C GLU A 177 -1.89 10.25 25.74
N THR A 178 -3.13 9.80 25.49
CA THR A 178 -4.28 10.10 26.35
C THR A 178 -4.38 9.19 27.58
N ARG A 179 -3.54 8.16 27.68
CA ARG A 179 -3.63 7.13 28.72
C ARG A 179 -2.66 7.40 29.86
N GLU A 180 -3.18 7.46 31.08
CA GLU A 180 -2.37 7.61 32.30
C GLU A 180 -1.60 6.35 32.68
N ASP A 181 -2.03 5.17 32.19
CA ASP A 181 -1.40 3.88 32.43
C ASP A 181 -0.35 3.49 31.38
N VAL A 182 0.04 4.41 30.49
CA VAL A 182 1.07 4.18 29.46
C VAL A 182 2.30 5.04 29.73
N ASP A 183 3.48 4.41 29.63
CA ASP A 183 4.78 5.09 29.65
C ASP A 183 5.27 5.31 28.21
N LEU A 184 5.22 6.57 27.76
CA LEU A 184 5.74 7.02 26.47
C LEU A 184 7.07 7.78 26.60
N SER A 185 7.72 7.78 27.77
CA SER A 185 8.96 8.53 28.02
C SER A 185 10.09 8.17 27.04
N HIS A 186 10.04 6.96 26.47
CA HIS A 186 10.99 6.46 25.49
C HIS A 186 10.36 6.14 24.13
N GLY A 187 9.11 6.55 23.90
CA GLY A 187 8.35 6.27 22.69
C GLY A 187 7.64 4.92 22.70
N VAL A 188 7.29 4.42 21.51
CA VAL A 188 6.56 3.15 21.29
C VAL A 188 7.34 2.20 20.39
N GLY A 189 7.14 0.90 20.56
CA GLY A 189 7.49 -0.08 19.53
C GLY A 189 6.41 -0.14 18.45
N MET A 190 6.78 -0.42 17.21
CA MET A 190 5.81 -0.73 16.16
C MET A 190 6.25 -1.96 15.37
N THR A 191 5.32 -2.88 15.12
CA THR A 191 5.63 -4.16 14.47
C THR A 191 4.41 -4.70 13.75
N GLY A 192 4.61 -5.44 12.68
CA GLY A 192 3.51 -6.04 11.95
C GLY A 192 4.01 -6.96 10.84
N VAL A 193 3.11 -7.79 10.33
CA VAL A 193 3.39 -8.75 9.27
C VAL A 193 2.75 -8.31 7.95
N SER A 194 3.42 -8.56 6.83
CA SER A 194 2.89 -8.27 5.49
C SER A 194 2.49 -6.79 5.33
N GLY A 195 1.26 -6.47 4.95
CA GLY A 195 0.75 -5.09 4.92
C GLY A 195 0.92 -4.32 6.25
N GLY A 196 0.90 -5.01 7.40
CA GLY A 196 1.17 -4.41 8.72
C GLY A 196 2.65 -4.07 8.91
N GLY A 197 3.55 -4.87 8.32
CA GLY A 197 4.97 -4.59 8.25
C GLY A 197 5.26 -3.39 7.35
N GLN A 198 4.61 -3.30 6.19
CA GLN A 198 4.65 -2.10 5.33
C GLN A 198 4.17 -0.85 6.08
N THR A 199 3.03 -0.94 6.78
CA THR A 199 2.52 0.17 7.59
C THR A 199 3.51 0.61 8.68
N THR A 200 4.17 -0.35 9.33
CA THR A 200 5.22 -0.10 10.32
C THR A 200 6.40 0.69 9.74
N LEU A 201 6.88 0.31 8.55
CA LEU A 201 7.97 1.00 7.86
C LEU A 201 7.61 2.45 7.57
N PHE A 202 6.47 2.66 6.91
CA PHE A 202 6.06 3.99 6.50
C PHE A 202 5.77 4.88 7.72
N ALA A 203 5.09 4.38 8.76
CA ALA A 203 4.82 5.15 9.98
C ALA A 203 6.10 5.68 10.63
N THR A 204 7.17 4.86 10.65
CA THR A 204 8.51 5.25 11.15
C THR A 204 9.11 6.44 10.39
N LEU A 205 8.69 6.71 9.15
CA LEU A 205 9.18 7.85 8.36
C LEU A 205 8.46 9.18 8.70
N PHE A 206 7.31 9.09 9.36
CA PHE A 206 6.50 10.25 9.75
C PHE A 206 6.70 10.63 11.21
N ASP A 207 6.88 9.65 12.11
CA ASP A 207 6.78 9.91 13.55
C ASP A 207 8.00 9.40 14.33
N ALA A 208 8.69 10.35 14.97
CA ALA A 208 9.86 10.09 15.79
C ALA A 208 9.53 9.44 17.14
N ARG A 209 8.25 9.36 17.55
CA ARG A 209 7.81 8.64 18.75
C ARG A 209 7.97 7.12 18.59
N ILE A 210 8.14 6.60 17.38
CA ILE A 210 8.43 5.19 17.13
C ILE A 210 9.90 4.93 17.45
N ALA A 211 10.14 4.33 18.61
CA ALA A 211 11.46 4.15 19.20
C ALA A 211 12.24 2.97 18.59
N CYS A 212 11.53 1.97 18.10
CA CYS A 212 12.08 0.84 17.35
C CYS A 212 10.98 0.18 16.51
N GLN A 213 11.37 -0.47 15.41
CA GLN A 213 10.45 -1.09 14.46
C GLN A 213 10.77 -2.56 14.18
N GLY A 214 9.72 -3.36 13.94
CA GLY A 214 9.77 -4.80 13.68
C GLY A 214 9.00 -5.22 12.43
N PRO A 215 9.32 -4.72 11.23
CA PRO A 215 8.64 -5.16 10.01
C PRO A 215 8.91 -6.65 9.73
N SER A 216 7.86 -7.43 9.46
CA SER A 216 7.96 -8.86 9.17
C SER A 216 7.31 -9.25 7.85
N CYS A 217 7.96 -10.15 7.09
CA CYS A 217 7.39 -10.81 5.91
C CYS A 217 6.70 -9.82 4.96
N CYS A 218 7.38 -8.72 4.60
CA CYS A 218 6.72 -7.59 3.92
C CYS A 218 7.58 -6.89 2.85
N LEU A 219 8.81 -7.35 2.61
CA LEU A 219 9.75 -6.69 1.70
C LEU A 219 10.35 -7.67 0.70
N CYS A 220 10.48 -7.20 -0.53
CA CYS A 220 11.28 -7.78 -1.59
C CYS A 220 11.72 -6.63 -2.51
N ARG A 221 12.81 -6.78 -3.26
CA ARG A 221 13.20 -5.74 -4.23
C ARG A 221 12.18 -5.71 -5.35
N MET A 222 11.73 -4.52 -5.74
CA MET A 222 10.75 -4.36 -6.83
C MET A 222 11.20 -5.05 -8.12
N ALA A 223 12.51 -5.10 -8.37
CA ALA A 223 13.10 -5.74 -9.54
C ALA A 223 13.01 -7.28 -9.53
N ASP A 224 12.87 -7.90 -8.35
CA ASP A 224 12.59 -9.33 -8.23
C ASP A 224 11.07 -9.56 -8.32
N HIS A 225 10.31 -8.82 -7.52
CA HIS A 225 8.86 -8.84 -7.43
C HIS A 225 8.38 -7.46 -6.95
N PRO A 226 7.39 -6.81 -7.57
CA PRO A 226 6.48 -7.34 -8.62
C PRO A 226 6.89 -6.96 -10.06
N VAL A 227 7.94 -6.16 -10.26
CA VAL A 227 8.30 -5.67 -11.61
C VAL A 227 9.00 -6.76 -12.42
N GLY A 228 9.86 -7.56 -11.78
CA GLY A 228 10.62 -8.62 -12.43
C GLY A 228 9.75 -9.75 -13.01
N ASP A 229 8.63 -10.04 -12.37
CA ASP A 229 7.70 -11.11 -12.71
C ASP A 229 6.34 -10.61 -13.23
N ALA A 230 6.21 -9.29 -13.44
CA ALA A 230 5.00 -8.62 -13.92
C ALA A 230 3.76 -8.90 -13.04
N TYR A 231 3.96 -9.06 -11.73
CA TYR A 231 2.89 -9.24 -10.77
C TYR A 231 2.06 -7.96 -10.56
N ALA A 232 0.76 -8.11 -10.36
CA ALA A 232 -0.14 -7.01 -10.02
C ALA A 232 -0.10 -6.75 -8.51
N THR A 233 0.66 -5.74 -8.10
CA THR A 233 0.81 -5.39 -6.68
C THR A 233 -0.40 -4.65 -6.10
N CYS A 234 -0.49 -4.62 -4.77
CA CYS A 234 -1.51 -3.87 -4.04
C CYS A 234 -1.33 -2.36 -4.28
N ALA A 235 -2.43 -1.63 -4.44
CA ALA A 235 -2.40 -0.23 -4.84
C ALA A 235 -1.65 0.67 -3.85
N GLU A 236 -1.75 0.37 -2.55
CA GLU A 236 -1.10 1.11 -1.47
C GLU A 236 0.43 0.98 -1.47
N SER A 237 0.97 -0.11 -2.03
CA SER A 237 2.41 -0.21 -2.25
C SER A 237 2.88 0.72 -3.39
N MET A 238 1.98 1.25 -4.20
CA MET A 238 2.33 2.09 -5.36
C MET A 238 1.86 3.53 -5.20
N TRP A 239 2.52 4.43 -5.94
CA TRP A 239 2.08 5.81 -6.11
C TRP A 239 2.74 6.41 -7.35
N SER A 240 2.19 7.53 -7.79
CA SER A 240 2.67 8.26 -8.96
C SER A 240 4.15 8.63 -8.81
N GLY A 241 4.98 8.16 -9.73
CA GLY A 241 6.41 8.50 -9.80
C GLY A 241 7.36 7.67 -8.93
N ARG A 242 6.87 6.69 -8.15
CA ARG A 242 7.72 5.84 -7.27
C ARG A 242 8.96 5.27 -7.97
N ILE A 243 8.75 4.51 -9.05
CA ILE A 243 9.84 3.86 -9.81
C ILE A 243 10.72 4.90 -10.51
N ALA A 244 10.13 6.01 -10.98
CA ALA A 244 10.88 7.07 -11.64
C ALA A 244 11.83 7.79 -10.68
N ALA A 245 11.41 7.99 -9.42
CA ALA A 245 12.26 8.48 -8.34
C ALA A 245 13.31 7.44 -7.90
N GLY A 246 13.08 6.16 -8.22
CA GLY A 246 13.93 5.05 -7.81
C GLY A 246 13.81 4.77 -6.31
N VAL A 247 12.58 4.79 -5.79
CA VAL A 247 12.28 4.41 -4.40
C VAL A 247 11.82 2.95 -4.36
N ASP A 248 12.75 2.06 -4.04
CA ASP A 248 12.52 0.63 -3.82
C ASP A 248 12.18 0.33 -2.34
N GLU A 249 11.74 -0.89 -2.03
CA GLU A 249 11.50 -1.38 -0.67
C GLU A 249 12.75 -1.30 0.21
N THR A 250 13.93 -1.55 -0.38
CA THR A 250 15.23 -1.40 0.30
C THR A 250 15.43 0.05 0.75
N ASP A 251 15.05 1.02 -0.08
CA ASP A 251 15.23 2.44 0.21
C ASP A 251 14.24 2.93 1.28
N ILE A 252 13.02 2.39 1.30
CA ILE A 252 12.02 2.65 2.35
C ILE A 252 12.54 2.18 3.71
N LEU A 253 13.10 0.97 3.79
CA LEU A 253 13.68 0.44 5.03
C LEU A 253 14.87 1.29 5.51
N LEU A 254 15.78 1.65 4.60
CA LEU A 254 16.93 2.51 4.90
C LEU A 254 16.51 3.93 5.28
N ALA A 255 15.40 4.42 4.74
CA ALA A 255 14.85 5.71 5.13
C ALA A 255 14.42 5.75 6.60
N GLY A 256 14.32 4.62 7.30
CA GLY A 256 14.13 4.54 8.74
C GLY A 256 15.33 4.95 9.59
N ILE A 257 16.56 5.07 9.03
CA ILE A 257 17.76 5.41 9.81
C ILE A 257 17.60 6.75 10.56
N PRO A 258 17.87 6.83 11.89
CA PRO A 258 18.57 5.86 12.72
C PRO A 258 17.67 5.00 13.62
N THR A 259 16.39 4.80 13.29
CA THR A 259 15.46 3.99 14.09
C THR A 259 15.94 2.53 14.14
N PRO A 260 16.15 1.96 15.36
CA PRO A 260 16.49 0.56 15.52
C PRO A 260 15.47 -0.37 14.87
N THR A 261 15.94 -1.26 14.00
CA THR A 261 15.11 -2.06 13.09
C THR A 261 15.45 -3.54 13.22
N LEU A 262 14.45 -4.33 13.61
CA LEU A 262 14.50 -5.80 13.53
C LEU A 262 13.69 -6.24 12.32
N TYR A 263 14.35 -6.53 11.20
CA TYR A 263 13.68 -7.09 10.03
C TYR A 263 13.49 -8.60 10.22
N MET A 264 12.27 -9.08 10.04
CA MET A 264 11.91 -10.49 10.27
C MET A 264 11.36 -11.12 8.99
N ALA A 265 11.64 -12.40 8.78
CA ALA A 265 11.11 -13.17 7.67
C ALA A 265 10.89 -14.64 8.05
N GLY A 266 9.89 -15.29 7.47
CA GLY A 266 9.67 -16.73 7.55
C GLY A 266 10.46 -17.47 6.47
N LYS A 267 11.16 -18.55 6.83
CA LYS A 267 11.92 -19.38 5.87
C LYS A 267 11.03 -20.09 4.87
N GLN A 268 9.78 -20.37 5.24
CA GLN A 268 8.80 -21.07 4.43
C GLN A 268 7.75 -20.11 3.82
N ASP A 269 8.01 -18.79 3.85
CA ASP A 269 7.10 -17.79 3.33
C ASP A 269 6.92 -17.95 1.82
N GLU A 270 5.67 -18.19 1.43
CA GLU A 270 5.24 -18.43 0.05
C GLU A 270 5.06 -17.15 -0.77
N VAL A 271 4.99 -15.98 -0.10
CA VAL A 271 4.80 -14.66 -0.71
C VAL A 271 6.14 -13.93 -0.83
N PHE A 272 6.89 -13.85 0.26
CA PHE A 272 8.19 -13.17 0.34
C PHE A 272 9.29 -14.19 0.51
N GLN A 273 9.75 -14.76 -0.61
CA GLN A 273 10.76 -15.82 -0.61
C GLN A 273 11.98 -15.44 0.24
N ILE A 274 12.46 -16.40 1.04
CA ILE A 274 13.53 -16.14 2.01
C ILE A 274 14.81 -15.62 1.37
N GLU A 275 15.14 -16.05 0.14
CA GLU A 275 16.33 -15.58 -0.56
C GLU A 275 16.24 -14.09 -0.94
N TRP A 276 15.04 -13.58 -1.26
CA TRP A 276 14.83 -12.14 -1.47
C TRP A 276 15.03 -11.37 -0.17
N SER A 277 14.48 -11.88 0.93
CA SER A 277 14.63 -11.30 2.27
C SER A 277 16.11 -11.26 2.70
N ARG A 278 16.87 -12.35 2.48
CA ARG A 278 18.32 -12.42 2.76
C ARG A 278 19.12 -11.40 1.96
N ALA A 279 18.90 -11.32 0.65
CA ALA A 279 19.61 -10.38 -0.22
C ALA A 279 19.34 -8.91 0.17
N LEU A 280 18.08 -8.60 0.48
CA LEU A 280 17.68 -7.27 0.96
C LEU A 280 18.30 -6.97 2.33
N ALA A 281 18.21 -7.91 3.28
CA ALA A 281 18.77 -7.78 4.62
C ALA A 281 20.29 -7.59 4.61
N GLN A 282 21.01 -8.31 3.74
CA GLN A 282 22.45 -8.13 3.56
C GLN A 282 22.77 -6.69 3.14
N THR A 283 22.11 -6.20 2.09
CA THR A 283 22.31 -4.83 1.57
C THR A 283 22.03 -3.79 2.64
N VAL A 284 20.97 -3.98 3.43
CA VAL A 284 20.58 -3.06 4.49
C VAL A 284 21.58 -3.09 5.63
N GLY A 285 22.03 -4.27 6.06
CA GLY A 285 23.05 -4.42 7.09
C GLY A 285 24.37 -3.72 6.72
N GLU A 286 24.83 -3.87 5.48
CA GLU A 286 25.99 -3.15 4.95
C GLU A 286 25.82 -1.63 5.02
N CYS A 287 24.63 -1.13 4.66
CA CYS A 287 24.31 0.29 4.75
C CYS A 287 24.26 0.82 6.19
N PHE A 288 23.71 0.05 7.14
CA PHE A 288 23.74 0.40 8.58
C PHE A 288 25.18 0.43 9.13
N ALA A 289 26.04 -0.48 8.69
CA ALA A 289 27.46 -0.48 9.04
C ALA A 289 28.21 0.73 8.46
N LEU A 290 27.96 1.08 7.19
CA LEU A 290 28.51 2.30 6.57
C LEU A 290 28.01 3.59 7.26
N ALA A 291 26.81 3.55 7.86
CA ALA A 291 26.29 4.64 8.69
C ALA A 291 26.84 4.66 10.13
N GLY A 292 27.64 3.66 10.53
CA GLY A 292 28.23 3.54 11.87
C GLY A 292 27.22 3.21 12.98
N ILE A 293 26.14 2.52 12.62
CA ILE A 293 25.04 2.16 13.52
C ILE A 293 24.60 0.70 13.31
N GLU A 294 25.55 -0.19 13.01
CA GLU A 294 25.32 -1.61 12.72
C GLU A 294 24.51 -2.31 13.81
N ASP A 295 24.66 -1.90 15.08
CA ASP A 295 23.96 -2.49 16.21
C ASP A 295 22.45 -2.20 16.21
N ARG A 296 22.01 -1.20 15.42
CA ARG A 296 20.62 -0.81 15.22
C ARG A 296 19.90 -1.58 14.12
N PHE A 297 20.55 -2.53 13.47
CA PHE A 297 19.90 -3.42 12.51
C PHE A 297 20.15 -4.88 12.84
N ARG A 298 19.10 -5.69 12.78
CA ARG A 298 19.20 -7.14 12.85
C ARG A 298 18.20 -7.76 11.90
N PHE A 299 18.64 -8.83 11.23
CA PHE A 299 17.76 -9.73 10.47
C PHE A 299 17.50 -10.99 11.28
N PHE A 300 16.24 -11.41 11.36
CA PHE A 300 15.82 -12.64 12.03
C PHE A 300 15.02 -13.51 11.07
N GLU A 301 15.49 -14.75 10.91
CA GLU A 301 14.83 -15.77 10.11
C GLU A 301 14.07 -16.73 11.04
N ASP A 302 12.76 -16.76 10.88
CA ASP A 302 11.86 -17.64 11.59
C ASP A 302 11.66 -18.95 10.80
N GLU A 303 11.40 -20.06 11.50
CA GLU A 303 11.14 -21.35 10.83
C GLU A 303 9.74 -21.41 10.18
N GLY A 304 8.87 -20.45 10.47
CA GLY A 304 7.50 -20.38 9.95
C GLY A 304 7.39 -19.97 8.46
N GLY A 305 6.14 -19.95 7.97
CA GLY A 305 5.75 -19.42 6.67
C GLY A 305 5.38 -17.94 6.71
N HIS A 306 4.39 -17.52 5.90
CA HIS A 306 3.86 -16.15 5.92
C HIS A 306 3.02 -15.86 7.19
N ALA A 307 3.70 -15.61 8.32
CA ALA A 307 3.07 -15.51 9.63
C ALA A 307 3.79 -14.56 10.60
N TYR A 308 3.06 -14.07 11.60
CA TYR A 308 3.65 -13.41 12.76
C TYR A 308 3.65 -14.35 13.97
N THR A 309 4.77 -15.04 14.19
CA THR A 309 4.85 -16.11 15.19
C THR A 309 5.23 -15.59 16.57
N LEU A 310 5.02 -16.43 17.60
CA LEU A 310 5.50 -16.16 18.95
C LEU A 310 7.03 -16.06 19.05
N ALA A 311 7.77 -16.72 18.15
CA ALA A 311 9.22 -16.58 18.09
C ALA A 311 9.63 -15.16 17.65
N GLN A 312 8.94 -14.62 16.64
CA GLN A 312 9.14 -13.24 16.20
C GLN A 312 8.70 -12.23 17.28
N VAL A 313 7.59 -12.47 17.99
CA VAL A 313 7.18 -11.67 19.15
C VAL A 313 8.29 -11.64 20.21
N ALA A 314 8.87 -12.80 20.55
CA ALA A 314 9.95 -12.88 21.52
C ALA A 314 11.20 -12.09 21.08
N GLN A 315 11.58 -12.17 19.80
CA GLN A 315 12.70 -11.38 19.26
C GLN A 315 12.39 -9.88 19.29
N PHE A 316 11.18 -9.47 18.93
CA PHE A 316 10.81 -8.05 18.96
C PHE A 316 10.65 -7.51 20.38
N ALA A 317 10.16 -8.31 21.33
CA ALA A 317 10.14 -7.95 22.74
C ALA A 317 11.55 -7.72 23.29
N ALA A 318 12.52 -8.57 22.94
CA ALA A 318 13.93 -8.36 23.29
C ALA A 318 14.50 -7.09 22.63
N TRP A 319 14.09 -6.80 21.39
CA TRP A 319 14.47 -5.58 20.68
C TRP A 319 13.92 -4.32 21.37
N MET A 320 12.65 -4.34 21.77
CA MET A 320 12.00 -3.30 22.56
C MET A 320 12.64 -3.14 23.95
N ASN A 321 12.99 -4.24 24.62
CA ASN A 321 13.71 -4.22 25.89
C ASN A 321 15.01 -3.40 25.76
N ARG A 322 15.81 -3.66 24.72
CA ARG A 322 17.06 -2.94 24.45
C ARG A 322 16.83 -1.48 24.06
N TRP A 323 16.00 -1.23 23.05
CA TRP A 323 15.97 0.07 22.36
C TRP A 323 14.95 1.05 22.91
N MET A 324 13.82 0.55 23.42
CA MET A 324 12.77 1.37 24.01
C MET A 324 12.88 1.40 25.54
N ARG A 325 12.87 0.23 26.20
CA ARG A 325 12.91 0.15 27.68
C ARG A 325 14.27 0.46 28.31
N LYS A 326 15.35 0.44 27.52
CA LYS A 326 16.74 0.61 27.98
C LYS A 326 17.18 -0.46 29.01
N ASP A 327 16.65 -1.68 28.87
CA ASP A 327 16.87 -2.81 29.76
C ASP A 327 17.16 -4.08 28.94
N PRO A 328 18.33 -4.17 28.26
CA PRO A 328 18.63 -5.28 27.35
C PRO A 328 18.77 -6.64 28.03
N GLU A 329 19.04 -6.68 29.34
CA GLU A 329 19.17 -7.92 30.13
C GLU A 329 17.82 -8.48 30.59
N ARG A 330 16.72 -7.75 30.35
CA ARG A 330 15.37 -8.21 30.69
C ARG A 330 15.04 -9.50 29.94
N ALA A 331 14.85 -10.57 30.71
CA ALA A 331 14.47 -11.86 30.19
C ALA A 331 13.14 -11.80 29.42
N VAL A 332 13.09 -12.46 28.27
CA VAL A 332 11.85 -12.74 27.55
C VAL A 332 11.53 -14.21 27.80
N PRO A 333 10.55 -14.53 28.67
CA PRO A 333 10.20 -15.92 28.97
C PRO A 333 9.69 -16.64 27.72
N HIS A 334 9.80 -17.96 27.72
CA HIS A 334 9.24 -18.79 26.66
C HIS A 334 7.73 -18.57 26.55
N LEU A 335 7.26 -18.40 25.31
CA LEU A 335 5.85 -18.22 24.97
C LEU A 335 5.31 -19.55 24.44
N ASP A 336 4.58 -20.27 25.28
CA ASP A 336 3.92 -21.52 24.92
C ASP A 336 2.70 -21.25 24.02
N PRO A 337 2.67 -21.75 22.76
CA PRO A 337 1.53 -21.57 21.88
C PRO A 337 0.20 -22.08 22.46
N GLU A 338 0.21 -23.14 23.26
CA GLU A 338 -1.01 -23.70 23.87
C GLU A 338 -1.65 -22.75 24.89
N ALA A 339 -0.87 -21.80 25.43
CA ALA A 339 -1.38 -20.80 26.34
C ALA A 339 -2.26 -19.75 25.64
N PHE A 340 -2.10 -19.53 24.33
CA PHE A 340 -2.76 -18.43 23.60
C PHE A 340 -3.90 -18.94 22.72
N ALA A 341 -5.09 -19.02 23.32
CA ALA A 341 -6.30 -19.34 22.57
C ALA A 341 -6.73 -18.19 21.66
N MET A 342 -7.34 -18.54 20.52
CA MET A 342 -8.05 -17.59 19.68
C MET A 342 -9.27 -17.06 20.44
N LEU A 343 -9.39 -15.74 20.50
CA LEU A 343 -10.56 -15.05 21.03
C LEU A 343 -11.67 -15.08 19.99
N ASP A 344 -12.91 -15.11 20.48
CA ASP A 344 -14.08 -14.92 19.63
C ASP A 344 -14.02 -13.53 18.98
N TYR A 345 -14.33 -13.44 17.69
CA TYR A 345 -14.32 -12.16 16.97
C TYR A 345 -15.27 -11.13 17.61
N GLU A 346 -16.40 -11.53 18.20
CA GLU A 346 -17.29 -10.60 18.91
C GLU A 346 -16.58 -9.86 20.07
N MET A 347 -15.53 -10.46 20.67
CA MET A 347 -14.74 -9.81 21.72
C MET A 347 -13.87 -8.66 21.19
N LEU A 348 -13.66 -8.57 19.87
CA LEU A 348 -12.79 -7.57 19.24
C LEU A 348 -13.58 -6.55 18.42
N LYS A 349 -14.87 -6.78 18.14
CA LYS A 349 -15.68 -5.88 17.30
C LYS A 349 -15.93 -4.53 17.95
N CYS A 350 -15.73 -3.46 17.19
CA CYS A 350 -16.05 -2.09 17.60
C CYS A 350 -17.22 -1.48 16.82
N ARG A 351 -17.53 -2.01 15.64
CA ARG A 351 -18.57 -1.52 14.71
C ARG A 351 -18.34 -0.05 14.32
N PRO A 352 -17.22 0.28 13.63
CA PRO A 352 -16.95 1.62 13.16
C PRO A 352 -18.02 2.11 12.17
N ALA A 353 -18.26 3.41 12.18
CA ALA A 353 -19.16 4.11 11.26
C ALA A 353 -18.65 3.96 9.81
N PRO A 354 -19.45 3.47 8.85
CA PRO A 354 -19.00 3.22 7.47
C PRO A 354 -19.03 4.46 6.56
N GLU A 355 -19.59 5.58 7.03
CA GLU A 355 -19.88 6.77 6.21
C GLU A 355 -18.61 7.40 5.65
N GLU A 356 -17.59 7.60 6.48
CA GLU A 356 -16.29 8.07 6.03
C GLU A 356 -15.32 6.90 5.81
N ASN A 357 -14.90 6.77 4.56
CA ASN A 357 -14.08 5.70 4.04
C ASN A 357 -13.18 6.24 2.92
N MET A 358 -12.37 5.36 2.32
CA MET A 358 -11.30 5.72 1.41
C MET A 358 -11.90 6.39 0.19
N PHE A 359 -13.01 5.84 -0.30
CA PHE A 359 -13.76 6.43 -1.39
C PHE A 359 -14.33 7.82 -1.06
N THR A 360 -15.03 7.99 0.06
CA THR A 360 -15.70 9.27 0.37
C THR A 360 -14.71 10.39 0.62
N LEU A 361 -13.65 10.12 1.39
CA LEU A 361 -12.58 11.07 1.66
C LEU A 361 -11.83 11.44 0.38
N ASN A 362 -11.49 10.45 -0.46
CA ASN A 362 -10.84 10.72 -1.73
C ASN A 362 -11.75 11.50 -2.70
N ARG A 363 -13.05 11.22 -2.69
CA ARG A 363 -14.05 11.99 -3.46
C ARG A 363 -14.15 13.44 -3.00
N ALA A 364 -14.01 13.71 -1.70
CA ALA A 364 -13.96 15.07 -1.18
C ALA A 364 -12.73 15.81 -1.75
N ILE A 365 -11.55 15.21 -1.69
CA ILE A 365 -10.32 15.77 -2.30
C ILE A 365 -10.53 16.04 -3.79
N ALA A 366 -11.13 15.10 -4.54
CA ALA A 366 -11.41 15.29 -5.96
C ALA A 366 -12.35 16.47 -6.24
N ARG A 367 -13.34 16.72 -5.37
CA ARG A 367 -14.24 17.88 -5.49
C ARG A 367 -13.49 19.18 -5.24
N ASP A 368 -12.64 19.24 -4.21
CA ASP A 368 -11.85 20.44 -3.91
C ASP A 368 -10.84 20.74 -5.02
N LEU A 369 -10.21 19.70 -5.59
CA LEU A 369 -9.35 19.82 -6.76
C LEU A 369 -10.10 20.34 -7.99
N LYS A 370 -11.38 20.00 -8.17
CA LYS A 370 -12.20 20.53 -9.28
C LYS A 370 -12.38 22.05 -9.18
N PHE A 371 -12.48 22.60 -7.97
CA PHE A 371 -12.64 24.04 -7.77
C PHE A 371 -11.31 24.81 -7.84
N SER A 372 -10.18 24.14 -7.56
CA SER A 372 -8.85 24.77 -7.60
C SER A 372 -8.11 24.62 -8.93
N ARG A 373 -8.50 23.66 -9.78
CA ARG A 373 -7.91 23.45 -11.11
C ARG A 373 -8.50 24.41 -12.15
N ASP A 374 -7.66 24.83 -13.09
CA ASP A 374 -8.12 25.53 -14.29
C ASP A 374 -9.05 24.61 -15.11
N PRO A 375 -10.32 25.01 -15.36
CA PRO A 375 -11.25 24.20 -16.15
C PRO A 375 -10.90 24.13 -17.64
N LYS A 376 -10.00 24.98 -18.14
CA LYS A 376 -9.56 25.03 -19.54
C LYS A 376 -8.04 25.20 -19.63
N PRO A 377 -7.27 24.20 -19.16
CA PRO A 377 -5.81 24.30 -19.18
C PRO A 377 -5.33 24.50 -20.62
N GLU A 378 -4.31 25.35 -20.78
CA GLU A 378 -3.70 25.57 -22.09
C GLU A 378 -3.20 24.25 -22.68
N ARG A 379 -3.48 24.03 -23.97
CA ARG A 379 -3.09 22.78 -24.66
C ARG A 379 -1.61 22.46 -24.54
N GLU A 380 -0.77 23.50 -24.56
CA GLU A 380 0.68 23.35 -24.44
C GLU A 380 1.08 22.94 -23.01
N ALA A 381 0.44 23.49 -21.98
CA ALA A 381 0.67 23.06 -20.59
C ALA A 381 0.28 21.59 -20.38
N VAL A 382 -0.83 21.15 -20.97
CA VAL A 382 -1.25 19.73 -20.94
C VAL A 382 -0.22 18.85 -21.66
N ARG A 383 0.24 19.26 -22.85
CA ARG A 383 1.27 18.53 -23.61
C ARG A 383 2.55 18.37 -22.79
N GLN A 384 3.03 19.44 -22.16
CA GLN A 384 4.22 19.42 -21.32
C GLN A 384 4.04 18.56 -20.06
N ALA A 385 2.84 18.54 -19.46
CA ALA A 385 2.52 17.67 -18.34
C ALA A 385 2.55 16.19 -18.74
N ILE A 386 1.95 15.83 -19.89
CA ILE A 386 1.99 14.48 -20.45
C ILE A 386 3.44 14.08 -20.70
N GLN A 387 4.23 14.93 -21.35
CA GLN A 387 5.64 14.65 -21.67
C GLN A 387 6.50 14.43 -20.42
N ARG A 388 6.21 15.11 -19.31
CA ARG A 388 6.88 14.87 -18.02
C ARG A 388 6.61 13.48 -17.46
N VAL A 389 5.43 12.92 -17.73
CA VAL A 389 5.03 11.59 -17.22
C VAL A 389 5.51 10.47 -18.15
N ILE A 390 5.11 10.52 -19.41
CA ILE A 390 5.36 9.40 -20.35
C ILE A 390 6.67 9.55 -21.12
N GLY A 391 7.24 10.75 -21.20
CA GLY A 391 8.39 11.08 -22.04
C GLY A 391 7.99 11.76 -23.35
N ALA A 392 8.95 11.88 -24.28
CA ALA A 392 8.67 12.42 -25.61
C ALA A 392 7.63 11.56 -26.35
N PRO A 393 6.69 12.15 -27.10
CA PRO A 393 5.76 11.39 -27.92
C PRO A 393 6.54 10.51 -28.89
N THR A 394 6.16 9.24 -29.01
CA THR A 394 6.68 8.39 -30.08
C THR A 394 5.72 8.47 -31.25
N HIS A 395 6.26 8.61 -32.46
CA HIS A 395 5.45 8.58 -33.67
C HIS A 395 5.05 7.14 -33.98
N ALA A 396 3.76 6.94 -34.28
CA ALA A 396 3.32 5.70 -34.89
C ALA A 396 3.93 5.62 -36.30
N GLY A 397 4.63 4.52 -36.59
CA GLY A 397 5.18 4.25 -37.91
C GLY A 397 4.12 3.65 -38.83
N GLN A 398 4.52 2.66 -39.62
CA GLN A 398 3.58 1.81 -40.35
C GLN A 398 2.79 0.94 -39.36
N TRP A 399 1.55 0.60 -39.72
CA TRP A 399 0.80 -0.42 -39.02
C TRP A 399 0.51 -1.59 -39.97
N GLU A 400 0.42 -2.78 -39.40
CA GLU A 400 -0.01 -3.98 -40.12
C GLU A 400 -1.48 -4.23 -39.81
N GLU A 401 -2.25 -4.60 -40.84
CA GLU A 401 -3.67 -4.95 -40.69
C GLU A 401 -3.91 -6.40 -41.07
N SER A 402 -4.74 -7.09 -40.31
CA SER A 402 -5.33 -8.36 -40.75
C SER A 402 -6.24 -8.14 -41.95
N ALA A 403 -6.53 -9.21 -42.70
CA ALA A 403 -7.64 -9.16 -43.65
C ALA A 403 -8.92 -8.74 -42.92
N PRO A 404 -9.70 -7.80 -43.46
CA PRO A 404 -10.94 -7.39 -42.82
C PRO A 404 -11.94 -8.54 -42.85
N PHE A 405 -12.69 -8.69 -41.76
CA PHE A 405 -13.92 -9.46 -41.78
C PHE A 405 -15.09 -8.59 -41.35
N GLN A 406 -16.25 -8.82 -41.96
CA GLN A 406 -17.44 -8.06 -41.65
C GLN A 406 -18.18 -8.70 -40.47
N LEU A 407 -18.57 -7.87 -39.51
CA LEU A 407 -19.46 -8.25 -38.43
C LEU A 407 -20.60 -7.21 -38.37
N TRP A 408 -21.81 -7.62 -38.77
CA TRP A 408 -22.97 -6.75 -38.95
C TRP A 408 -22.70 -5.60 -39.95
N MET A 409 -22.78 -4.35 -39.48
CA MET A 409 -22.62 -3.11 -40.26
C MET A 409 -21.17 -2.59 -40.23
N GLN A 410 -20.23 -3.33 -39.65
CA GLN A 410 -18.85 -2.89 -39.44
C GLN A 410 -17.84 -3.88 -40.04
N ASN A 411 -16.74 -3.35 -40.59
CA ASN A 411 -15.53 -4.08 -40.88
C ASN A 411 -14.63 -4.09 -39.64
N TYR A 412 -14.14 -5.28 -39.31
CA TYR A 412 -13.20 -5.51 -38.23
C TYR A 412 -11.81 -5.75 -38.78
N HIS A 413 -10.82 -5.05 -38.21
CA HIS A 413 -9.41 -5.22 -38.52
C HIS A 413 -8.64 -5.39 -37.21
N GLU A 414 -7.82 -6.44 -37.11
CA GLU A 414 -6.74 -6.44 -36.11
C GLU A 414 -5.62 -5.57 -36.66
N VAL A 415 -5.16 -4.61 -35.86
CA VAL A 415 -4.10 -3.68 -36.24
C VAL A 415 -2.95 -3.81 -35.26
N LEU A 416 -1.73 -3.94 -35.78
CA LEU A 416 -0.52 -3.84 -34.98
C LEU A 416 0.18 -2.52 -35.33
N PHE A 417 0.10 -1.55 -34.42
CA PHE A 417 0.85 -0.30 -34.56
C PHE A 417 2.29 -0.53 -34.13
N THR A 418 3.22 -0.38 -35.07
CA THR A 418 4.65 -0.46 -34.77
C THR A 418 5.20 0.95 -34.60
N THR A 419 5.78 1.22 -33.43
CA THR A 419 6.54 2.44 -33.17
C THR A 419 8.03 2.15 -33.23
N GLU A 420 8.87 3.18 -33.16
CA GLU A 420 10.33 3.00 -33.07
C GLU A 420 10.76 2.20 -31.82
N GLN A 421 9.92 2.13 -30.79
CA GLN A 421 10.30 1.59 -29.48
C GLN A 421 9.53 0.34 -29.06
N PHE A 422 8.30 0.17 -29.55
CA PHE A 422 7.40 -0.91 -29.16
C PHE A 422 6.21 -1.05 -30.11
N GLU A 423 5.59 -2.23 -30.13
CA GLU A 423 4.30 -2.43 -30.79
C GLU A 423 3.11 -2.28 -29.83
N ILE A 424 1.99 -1.80 -30.38
CA ILE A 424 0.69 -1.68 -29.72
C ILE A 424 -0.35 -2.44 -30.56
N PRO A 425 -0.90 -3.56 -30.08
CA PRO A 425 -1.99 -4.22 -30.78
C PRO A 425 -3.31 -3.51 -30.49
N ALA A 426 -4.15 -3.35 -31.50
CA ALA A 426 -5.42 -2.65 -31.44
C ALA A 426 -6.48 -3.34 -32.30
N THR A 427 -7.72 -2.95 -32.09
CA THR A 427 -8.85 -3.33 -32.94
C THR A 427 -9.38 -2.07 -33.61
N LEU A 428 -9.46 -2.10 -34.94
CA LEU A 428 -10.07 -1.05 -35.71
C LEU A 428 -11.46 -1.51 -36.21
N LEU A 429 -12.45 -0.66 -35.97
CA LEU A 429 -13.80 -0.80 -36.47
C LEU A 429 -14.09 0.31 -37.46
N SER A 430 -14.66 -0.04 -38.61
CA SER A 430 -15.09 0.94 -39.61
C SER A 430 -16.44 0.56 -40.23
N PRO A 431 -17.30 1.53 -40.61
CA PRO A 431 -18.58 1.21 -41.22
C PRO A 431 -18.40 0.52 -42.58
N VAL A 432 -19.20 -0.50 -42.88
CA VAL A 432 -19.15 -1.24 -44.17
C VAL A 432 -19.37 -0.31 -45.37
N GLU A 433 -20.27 0.66 -45.22
CA GLU A 433 -20.67 1.58 -46.29
C GLU A 433 -19.71 2.75 -46.52
N LYS A 434 -18.76 2.98 -45.60
CA LYS A 434 -17.80 4.09 -45.69
C LYS A 434 -16.39 3.54 -45.67
N PRO A 435 -15.67 3.57 -46.80
CA PRO A 435 -14.25 3.25 -46.83
C PRO A 435 -13.50 4.10 -45.80
N LEU A 436 -12.54 3.51 -45.10
CA LEU A 436 -11.61 4.24 -44.22
C LEU A 436 -10.83 5.26 -45.05
N THR A 437 -11.34 6.48 -45.11
CA THR A 437 -10.63 7.62 -45.69
C THR A 437 -9.84 8.27 -44.55
N GLY A 438 -8.53 8.47 -44.73
CA GLY A 438 -7.63 9.00 -43.69
C GLY A 438 -7.99 10.40 -43.14
N SER A 439 -9.05 11.03 -43.65
CA SER A 439 -9.59 12.34 -43.23
C SER A 439 -10.77 12.26 -42.25
N GLY A 440 -11.19 11.07 -41.81
CA GLY A 440 -12.28 10.89 -40.85
C GLY A 440 -11.94 11.29 -39.41
N LYS A 441 -12.96 11.52 -38.57
CA LYS A 441 -12.78 11.64 -37.12
C LYS A 441 -12.62 10.25 -36.52
N TRP A 442 -11.55 10.05 -35.75
CA TRP A 442 -11.27 8.79 -35.08
C TRP A 442 -11.68 8.86 -33.61
N ILE A 443 -12.21 7.75 -33.10
CA ILE A 443 -12.43 7.55 -31.66
C ILE A 443 -11.42 6.51 -31.21
N VAL A 444 -10.54 6.91 -30.29
CA VAL A 444 -9.64 5.97 -29.60
C VAL A 444 -10.33 5.55 -28.31
N TYR A 445 -10.67 4.27 -28.19
CA TYR A 445 -11.23 3.68 -26.99
C TYR A 445 -10.18 2.81 -26.32
N MET A 446 -9.89 3.10 -25.05
CA MET A 446 -8.95 2.35 -24.22
C MET A 446 -9.72 1.75 -23.06
N ASP A 447 -9.55 0.45 -22.85
CA ASP A 447 -10.22 -0.33 -21.80
C ASP A 447 -9.18 -1.05 -20.96
N ASP A 448 -9.23 -0.87 -19.65
CA ASP A 448 -8.35 -1.54 -18.70
C ASP A 448 -8.60 -3.06 -18.63
N GLN A 449 -9.80 -3.50 -19.03
CA GLN A 449 -10.14 -4.92 -19.18
C GLN A 449 -9.76 -5.49 -20.56
N GLY A 450 -9.06 -4.70 -21.37
CA GLY A 450 -8.52 -5.09 -22.65
C GLY A 450 -9.49 -4.89 -23.83
N ARG A 451 -8.91 -4.86 -25.04
CA ARG A 451 -9.60 -4.51 -26.30
C ARG A 451 -10.82 -5.36 -26.63
N ARG A 452 -10.92 -6.58 -26.07
CA ARG A 452 -12.02 -7.52 -26.32
C ARG A 452 -13.25 -7.19 -25.47
N ASN A 453 -13.07 -6.85 -24.20
CA ASN A 453 -14.17 -6.56 -23.28
C ASN A 453 -15.01 -5.37 -23.75
N ALA A 454 -14.35 -4.34 -24.26
CA ALA A 454 -14.95 -3.19 -24.94
C ALA A 454 -16.06 -3.55 -25.97
N LEU A 455 -15.95 -4.73 -26.58
CA LEU A 455 -16.78 -5.25 -27.66
C LEU A 455 -17.69 -6.40 -27.21
N GLU A 456 -17.46 -7.00 -26.04
CA GLU A 456 -18.28 -8.08 -25.50
C GLU A 456 -19.62 -7.56 -24.97
N SER A 457 -20.69 -8.33 -25.13
CA SER A 457 -22.01 -8.08 -24.51
C SER A 457 -22.53 -6.64 -24.61
N TRP A 458 -22.39 -6.00 -25.77
CA TRP A 458 -22.79 -4.59 -25.97
C TRP A 458 -21.99 -3.60 -25.11
N GLY A 459 -20.70 -3.85 -24.94
CA GLY A 459 -19.77 -2.98 -24.26
C GLY A 459 -19.72 -1.55 -24.84
N PRO A 460 -19.07 -0.60 -24.13
CA PRO A 460 -19.15 0.82 -24.47
C PRO A 460 -18.67 1.14 -25.90
N ALA A 461 -17.65 0.44 -26.41
CA ALA A 461 -17.17 0.64 -27.78
C ALA A 461 -18.17 0.13 -28.82
N ALA A 462 -18.83 -1.01 -28.57
CA ALA A 462 -19.90 -1.51 -29.44
C ALA A 462 -21.06 -0.50 -29.54
N ARG A 463 -21.47 0.11 -28.41
CA ARG A 463 -22.52 1.15 -28.40
C ARG A 463 -22.09 2.43 -29.11
N LEU A 464 -20.87 2.92 -28.86
CA LEU A 464 -20.32 4.12 -29.51
C LEU A 464 -20.15 3.96 -31.02
N SER A 465 -19.86 2.74 -31.49
CA SER A 465 -19.78 2.41 -32.91
C SER A 465 -21.15 2.33 -33.61
N GLN A 466 -22.25 2.60 -32.90
CA GLN A 466 -23.61 2.53 -33.42
C GLN A 466 -23.93 1.16 -34.04
N MET A 467 -23.42 0.07 -33.47
CA MET A 467 -23.65 -1.30 -33.98
C MET A 467 -25.14 -1.65 -34.16
N THR A 468 -26.07 -0.91 -33.55
CA THR A 468 -27.53 -1.09 -33.67
C THR A 468 -28.34 0.18 -33.95
N GLU A 469 -27.75 1.37 -34.12
CA GLU A 469 -28.55 2.54 -34.49
C GLU A 469 -28.87 2.46 -35.98
N ARG A 470 -30.11 2.04 -36.25
CA ARG A 470 -30.67 1.98 -37.59
C ARG A 470 -30.95 3.39 -38.08
N ASP A 471 -30.63 3.57 -39.36
CA ASP A 471 -31.00 4.72 -40.17
C ASP A 471 -32.51 5.01 -40.06
N ALA A 472 -32.86 6.31 -40.01
CA ALA A 472 -34.20 6.79 -39.67
C ALA A 472 -35.28 6.43 -40.71
N ASP A 473 -34.89 5.93 -41.89
CA ASP A 473 -35.78 5.63 -43.02
C ASP A 473 -36.27 4.18 -43.08
N VAL A 474 -35.95 3.33 -42.09
CA VAL A 474 -36.36 1.92 -42.08
C VAL A 474 -37.29 1.64 -40.87
N PRO A 475 -38.54 1.15 -41.04
CA PRO A 475 -39.44 0.92 -39.91
C PRO A 475 -38.95 -0.27 -39.05
N HIS A 476 -39.03 -0.14 -37.72
CA HIS A 476 -38.51 -1.15 -36.78
C HIS A 476 -39.59 -1.91 -36.02
N PRO A 477 -39.48 -3.25 -35.90
CA PRO A 477 -40.23 -4.00 -34.91
C PRO A 477 -39.52 -3.97 -33.54
N THR A 478 -40.31 -3.71 -32.52
CA THR A 478 -40.00 -3.82 -31.09
C THR A 478 -39.82 -5.27 -30.68
N VAL A 479 -38.85 -5.59 -29.81
CA VAL A 479 -38.85 -6.86 -29.07
C VAL A 479 -38.60 -6.60 -27.59
N LEU A 480 -39.55 -7.10 -26.79
CA LEU A 480 -39.57 -7.13 -25.33
C LEU A 480 -38.71 -8.30 -24.83
N ALA A 481 -38.01 -8.07 -23.72
CA ALA A 481 -37.18 -9.05 -23.01
C ALA A 481 -38.02 -10.13 -22.30
N PRO A 482 -37.45 -11.32 -22.03
CA PRO A 482 -37.59 -12.02 -20.77
C PRO A 482 -36.64 -11.45 -19.70
#